data_AF-A0A6V8P278-F1
#
_entry.id   AF-A0A6V8P278-F1
#
_cell.length_a   1.000
_cell.length_b   1.000
_cell.length_c   1.000
_cell.angle_alpha   90.00
_cell.angle_beta   90.00
_cell.angle_gamma   90.00
#
_symmetry.space_group_name_H-M   'P 1'
#
loop_
_entity.id
_entity.type
_entity.pdbx_description
1 polymer ?
#
loop_
_entity_poly.entity_id
_entity_poly.type
_entity_poly.pdbx_seq_one_letter_code
_entity_poly.pdbx_strand_id
1 'polypeptide(L)'
;MLYSNLSADTDIDIVLILGRDKKGGLVSEPVVDKSKARIDVLNGNGIAGSAREIADLLKRNGFNISYIGDADRYDYAQTVIR
;
A
#
# COMPACT_ATOMS: atom_id res chain seq x y z
N MET A 1 14.66 -15.05 18.01
CA MET A 1 13.28 -15.23 17.52
C MET A 1 13.30 -14.96 16.02
N LEU A 2 13.19 -16.01 15.21
CA LEU A 2 13.25 -15.92 13.75
C LEU A 2 11.85 -15.55 13.23
N TYR A 3 11.70 -14.43 12.55
CA TYR A 3 10.54 -14.18 11.69
C TYR A 3 10.83 -14.84 10.35
N SER A 4 10.05 -15.86 10.01
CA SER A 4 10.13 -16.56 8.71
C SER A 4 9.63 -15.64 7.61
N ASN A 5 10.51 -15.29 6.67
CA ASN A 5 10.15 -14.62 5.42
C ASN A 5 9.35 -15.59 4.55
N LEU A 6 8.17 -15.17 4.06
CA LEU A 6 7.52 -15.87 2.96
C LEU A 6 8.42 -15.75 1.73
N SER A 7 8.86 -16.89 1.19
CA SER A 7 9.73 -16.97 0.00
C SER A 7 8.98 -16.51 -1.25
N ALA A 8 9.69 -15.87 -2.19
CA ALA A 8 9.19 -15.39 -3.49
C ALA A 8 8.68 -16.51 -4.44
N ASP A 9 8.70 -17.76 -3.98
CA ASP A 9 8.37 -18.97 -4.75
C ASP A 9 7.23 -19.78 -4.09
N THR A 10 6.41 -19.12 -3.27
CA THR A 10 5.25 -19.77 -2.63
C THR A 10 4.02 -19.59 -3.53
N ASP A 11 3.54 -20.67 -4.15
CA ASP A 11 2.21 -20.70 -4.75
C ASP A 11 1.17 -20.47 -3.64
N ILE A 12 0.43 -19.37 -3.74
CA ILE A 12 -0.68 -19.08 -2.83
C ILE A 12 -1.96 -19.57 -3.50
N ASP A 13 -2.56 -20.61 -2.93
CA ASP A 13 -3.90 -21.04 -3.32
C ASP A 13 -4.93 -20.00 -2.87
N ILE A 14 -5.29 -19.06 -3.76
CA ILE A 14 -6.43 -18.19 -3.55
C ILE A 14 -7.68 -18.90 -4.05
N VAL A 15 -8.45 -19.47 -3.12
CA VAL A 15 -9.75 -20.06 -3.41
C VAL A 15 -10.80 -18.96 -3.48
N LEU A 16 -11.34 -18.72 -4.68
CA LEU A 16 -12.51 -17.85 -4.86
C LEU A 16 -13.79 -18.69 -4.99
N ILE A 17 -14.62 -18.69 -3.94
CA ILE A 17 -15.95 -19.31 -3.97
C ILE A 17 -16.99 -18.27 -4.39
N LEU A 18 -17.67 -18.48 -5.53
CA LEU A 18 -18.70 -17.57 -6.02
C LEU A 18 -20.11 -18.15 -5.79
N GLY A 19 -20.99 -17.34 -5.19
CA GLY A 19 -22.40 -17.62 -4.95
C GLY A 19 -23.33 -17.22 -6.11
N ARG A 20 -24.61 -17.59 -6.02
CA ARG A 20 -25.64 -17.32 -7.05
C ARG A 20 -26.20 -15.88 -7.03
N ASP A 21 -25.53 -14.95 -6.36
CA ASP A 21 -25.95 -13.56 -6.11
C ASP A 21 -25.49 -12.56 -7.19
N LYS A 22 -25.15 -13.04 -8.38
CA LYS A 22 -25.19 -12.22 -9.61
C LYS A 22 -26.65 -11.88 -9.98
N LYS A 23 -27.33 -11.12 -9.11
CA LYS A 23 -28.33 -10.08 -9.37
C LYS A 23 -28.94 -9.61 -8.03
N GLY A 24 -28.52 -8.42 -7.59
CA GLY A 24 -29.30 -7.53 -6.72
C GLY A 24 -29.06 -7.68 -5.20
N GLY A 25 -28.34 -6.70 -4.64
CA GLY A 25 -28.25 -6.50 -3.18
C GLY A 25 -26.88 -5.96 -2.75
N LEU A 26 -26.68 -4.64 -2.88
CA LEU A 26 -25.44 -3.93 -2.60
C LEU A 26 -25.05 -4.02 -1.10
N VAL A 27 -24.28 -5.04 -0.74
CA VAL A 27 -23.43 -4.98 0.45
C VAL A 27 -22.09 -4.41 0.04
N SER A 28 -21.84 -3.16 0.44
CA SER A 28 -20.59 -2.47 0.18
C SER A 28 -19.50 -3.02 1.10
N GLU A 29 -18.57 -3.81 0.56
CA GLU A 29 -17.18 -3.60 0.97
C GLU A 29 -16.92 -2.10 0.84
N PRO A 30 -16.31 -1.42 1.84
CA PRO A 30 -16.05 -0.01 1.69
C PRO A 30 -15.19 0.16 0.44
N VAL A 31 -15.80 0.64 -0.64
CA VAL A 31 -15.10 1.14 -1.81
C VAL A 31 -14.37 2.36 -1.28
N VAL A 32 -13.13 2.15 -0.83
CA VAL A 32 -12.25 3.24 -0.44
C VAL A 32 -11.97 3.98 -1.73
N ASP A 33 -12.64 5.11 -1.88
CA ASP A 33 -12.29 6.09 -2.89
C ASP A 33 -10.85 6.53 -2.60
N LYS A 34 -9.91 6.00 -3.38
CA LYS A 34 -8.46 6.21 -3.20
C LYS A 34 -8.09 7.69 -3.26
N SER A 35 -8.91 8.53 -3.92
CA SER A 35 -8.72 9.97 -3.95
C SER A 35 -9.01 10.66 -2.62
N LYS A 36 -9.82 10.02 -1.76
CA LYS A 36 -10.13 10.50 -0.40
C LYS A 36 -9.09 10.10 0.64
N ALA A 37 -8.23 9.11 0.34
CA ALA A 37 -7.10 8.77 1.20
C ALA A 37 -6.06 9.89 1.11
N ARG A 38 -5.69 10.49 2.25
CA ARG A 38 -4.57 11.44 2.34
C ARG A 38 -3.33 10.67 2.74
N ILE A 39 -2.37 10.57 1.83
CA ILE A 39 -1.15 9.79 2.03
C ILE A 39 0.05 10.72 2.09
N ASP A 40 0.80 10.63 3.17
CA ASP A 40 2.10 11.27 3.32
C ASP A 40 3.21 10.26 3.02
N VAL A 41 4.19 10.64 2.21
CA VAL A 41 5.30 9.77 1.82
C VAL A 41 6.59 10.36 2.39
N LEU A 42 7.20 9.65 3.33
CA LEU A 42 8.38 10.12 4.07
C LEU A 42 9.62 9.29 3.71
N ASN A 43 10.72 9.97 3.43
CA ASN A 43 12.01 9.35 3.16
C ASN A 43 12.71 8.97 4.47
N GLY A 44 12.67 7.68 4.80
CA GLY A 44 13.36 7.13 5.96
C GLY A 44 14.60 6.31 5.64
N ASN A 45 15.00 6.18 4.37
CA ASN A 45 16.10 5.28 3.95
C ASN A 45 17.39 6.02 3.56
N GLY A 46 17.39 7.35 3.58
CA GLY A 46 18.55 8.19 3.26
C GLY A 46 18.90 8.27 1.77
N ILE A 47 18.12 7.65 0.87
CA ILE A 47 18.33 7.72 -0.57
C ILE A 47 17.61 8.95 -1.12
N ALA A 48 18.36 9.88 -1.68
CA ALA A 48 17.82 11.10 -2.27
C ALA A 48 16.77 10.78 -3.35
N GLY A 49 15.60 11.43 -3.26
CA GLY A 49 14.52 11.28 -4.23
C GLY A 49 13.59 10.08 -4.03
N SER A 50 13.89 9.15 -3.12
CA SER A 50 13.11 7.91 -2.95
C SER A 50 11.63 8.17 -2.61
N ALA A 51 11.34 9.13 -1.71
CA ALA A 51 9.95 9.48 -1.38
C ALA A 51 9.18 10.07 -2.58
N ARG A 52 9.85 10.83 -3.46
CA ARG A 52 9.24 11.41 -4.66
C ARG A 52 8.85 10.32 -5.65
N GLU A 53 9.73 9.34 -5.85
CA GLU A 53 9.51 8.20 -6.75
C GLU A 53 8.27 7.40 -6.33
N ILE A 54 8.17 7.07 -5.02
CA ILE A 54 7.03 6.34 -4.47
C ILE A 54 5.74 7.17 -4.55
N ALA A 55 5.81 8.47 -4.23
CA ALA A 55 4.66 9.34 -4.36
C ALA A 55 4.12 9.38 -5.80
N ASP A 56 5.00 9.40 -6.81
CA ASP A 56 4.59 9.38 -8.22
C ASP A 56 3.97 8.03 -8.61
N LEU A 57 4.48 6.91 -8.09
CA LEU A 57 3.86 5.60 -8.26
C LEU A 57 2.44 5.56 -7.69
N LEU A 58 2.26 6.06 -6.47
CA LEU A 58 0.95 6.10 -5.80
C LEU A 58 -0.04 7.01 -6.53
N LYS A 59 0.40 8.19 -6.99
CA LYS A 59 -0.43 9.10 -7.82
C LYS A 59 -0.92 8.41 -9.09
N ARG A 60 -0.04 7.71 -9.81
CA ARG A 60 -0.40 6.95 -11.03
C ARG A 60 -1.46 5.87 -10.76
N ASN A 61 -1.56 5.38 -9.52
CA ASN A 61 -2.54 4.38 -9.10
C ASN A 61 -3.82 4.97 -8.50
N GLY A 62 -4.02 6.29 -8.63
CA GLY A 62 -5.25 6.98 -8.23
C GLY A 62 -5.30 7.41 -6.76
N PHE A 63 -4.17 7.37 -6.05
CA PHE A 63 -4.09 7.87 -4.69
C PHE A 63 -3.82 9.38 -4.66
N ASN A 64 -4.35 10.05 -3.63
CA ASN A 64 -4.04 11.44 -3.35
C ASN A 64 -2.87 11.53 -2.36
N ILE A 65 -1.78 12.18 -2.77
CA ILE A 65 -0.60 12.40 -1.93
C ILE A 65 -0.69 13.78 -1.29
N SER A 66 -0.79 13.82 0.03
CA SER A 66 -0.89 15.06 0.81
C SER A 66 0.46 15.68 1.11
N TYR A 67 1.51 14.87 1.34
CA TYR A 67 2.84 15.37 1.66
C TYR A 67 3.94 14.44 1.14
N ILE A 68 5.08 15.03 0.79
CA ILE A 68 6.32 14.33 0.45
C ILE A 68 7.42 15.03 1.24
N GLY A 69 8.20 14.27 2.00
CA GLY A 69 9.29 14.83 2.80
C GLY A 69 10.20 13.76 3.36
N ASP A 70 10.93 14.12 4.41
CA ASP A 70 11.81 13.21 5.14
C ASP A 70 11.09 12.65 6.37
N ALA A 71 11.48 11.45 6.78
CA ALA A 71 11.10 10.93 8.08
C ALA A 71 11.94 11.59 9.19
N ASP A 72 11.63 11.26 10.44
CA ASP A 72 12.37 11.72 11.62
C ASP A 72 13.82 11.17 11.71
N ARG A 73 14.11 10.10 10.96
CA ARG A 73 15.42 9.45 10.86
C ARG A 73 15.57 8.79 9.48
N TYR A 74 16.81 8.56 9.05
CA TYR A 74 17.16 8.11 7.70
C TYR A 74 17.64 6.64 7.63
N ASP A 75 17.54 5.89 8.71
CA ASP A 75 18.04 4.52 8.84
C ASP A 75 16.91 3.49 9.10
N TYR A 76 15.70 3.76 8.60
CA TYR A 76 14.61 2.78 8.64
C TYR A 76 14.97 1.56 7.78
N ALA A 77 15.18 0.41 8.43
CA ALA A 77 15.49 -0.84 7.75
C ALA A 77 14.31 -1.42 6.95
N GLN A 78 13.08 -0.99 7.26
CA GLN A 78 11.85 -1.47 6.65
C GLN A 78 10.87 -0.31 6.44
N THR A 79 10.03 -0.42 5.40
CA THR A 79 8.89 0.48 5.21
C THR A 79 7.88 0.31 6.35
N VAL A 80 7.38 1.42 6.89
CA VAL A 80 6.36 1.44 7.94
C VAL A 80 5.10 2.10 7.40
N ILE A 81 3.94 1.49 7.63
CA ILE A 81 2.61 2.04 7.31
C ILE A 81 1.89 2.30 8.65
N ARG A 82 1.28 3.48 8.81
CA ARG A 82 0.58 3.91 10.03
C ARG A 82 -0.81 4.45 9.72
#